data_AF-A0A3A4VFA5-F1
#
_entry.id   AF-A0A3A4VFA5-F1
#
_cell.length_a   1.000
_cell.length_b   1.000
_cell.length_c   1.000
_cell.angle_alpha   90.00
_cell.angle_beta   90.00
_cell.angle_gamma   90.00
#
_symmetry.space_group_name_H-M   'P 1'
#
loop_
_entity.id
_entity.type
_entity.pdbx_description
1 polymer ?
#
loop_
_entity_poly.entity_id
_entity_poly.type
_entity_poly.pdbx_seq_one_letter_code
_entity_poly.pdbx_strand_id
1 'polypeptide(L)'
;MRSGTWRLMALVAVLLAAGLVRGEHMRVLGYGSLFGGIALILRHRIIPPHLAPLVPLALMLGVLGWFFDLYGRFGLYDIFLHTMIPGACAFLAGSALFPDRMRPMPAWAAAAVAAAVGLALAGLWEIAEWLADVVLSAYATEFTDTMTDLAAGAIGSALGAVLWIATPRATSSEHRNVPIRETDPRQSSA
;
A
#
# COMPACT_ATOMS: atom_id res chain seq x y z
N MET A 1 0.10 -1.69 17.53
CA MET A 1 0.58 -0.94 16.36
C MET A 1 1.50 0.17 16.85
N ARG A 2 2.64 0.41 16.19
CA ARG A 2 3.60 1.42 16.62
C ARG A 2 2.98 2.82 16.51
N SER A 3 3.31 3.71 17.43
CA SER A 3 2.87 5.12 17.46
C SER A 3 3.21 5.91 16.18
N GLY A 4 4.21 5.47 15.41
CA GLY A 4 4.68 6.13 14.19
C GLY A 4 3.64 6.23 13.07
N THR A 5 2.91 5.16 12.75
CA THR A 5 1.93 5.20 11.64
C THR A 5 0.79 6.16 11.93
N TRP A 6 0.30 6.21 13.17
CA TRP A 6 -0.75 7.16 13.57
C TRP A 6 -0.25 8.61 13.56
N ARG A 7 1.02 8.85 13.93
CA ARG A 7 1.64 10.18 13.78
C ARG A 7 1.71 10.61 12.31
N LEU A 8 2.03 9.68 11.40
CA LEU A 8 2.02 9.94 9.97
C LEU A 8 0.60 10.28 9.48
N MET A 9 -0.41 9.51 9.88
CA MET A 9 -1.82 9.81 9.55
C MET A 9 -2.26 11.18 10.08
N ALA A 10 -1.84 11.55 11.29
CA ALA A 10 -2.14 12.85 11.85
C ALA A 10 -1.50 13.99 11.04
N LEU A 11 -0.24 13.83 10.61
CA LEU A 11 0.44 14.81 9.76
C LEU A 11 -0.28 14.98 8.41
N VAL A 12 -0.72 13.87 7.80
CA VAL A 12 -1.53 13.93 6.58
C VAL A 12 -2.81 14.70 6.82
N ALA A 13 -3.53 14.41 7.91
CA ALA A 13 -4.78 15.10 8.23
C ALA A 13 -4.59 16.61 8.37
N VAL A 14 -3.45 17.06 8.93
CA VAL A 14 -3.09 18.48 8.99
C VAL A 14 -2.88 19.08 7.60
N LEU A 15 -2.16 18.39 6.71
CA LEU A 15 -1.94 18.85 5.33
C LEU A 15 -3.25 18.92 4.54
N LEU A 16 -4.12 17.91 4.70
CA LEU A 16 -5.44 17.90 4.07
C LEU A 16 -6.33 19.05 4.60
N ALA A 17 -6.29 19.32 5.90
CA ALA A 17 -7.01 20.46 6.48
C ALA A 17 -6.49 21.79 5.92
N ALA A 18 -5.17 21.93 5.75
CA ALA A 18 -4.59 23.11 5.09
C ALA A 18 -5.03 23.23 3.62
N GLY A 19 -5.16 22.11 2.89
CA GLY A 19 -5.72 22.07 1.54
C GLY A 19 -7.18 22.56 1.48
N LEU A 20 -8.01 22.24 2.47
CA LEU A 20 -9.38 22.77 2.56
C LEU A 20 -9.39 24.29 2.67
N VAL A 21 -8.47 24.86 3.44
CA VAL A 21 -8.32 26.32 3.59
C VAL A 21 -7.89 26.98 2.27
N ARG A 22 -7.16 26.25 1.41
CA ARG A 22 -6.76 26.69 0.06
C ARG A 22 -7.86 26.54 -0.99
N GLY A 23 -9.03 26.00 -0.63
CA GLY A 23 -10.14 25.76 -1.56
C GLY A 23 -9.97 24.52 -2.44
N GLU A 24 -8.99 23.66 -2.13
CA GLU A 24 -8.60 22.52 -2.96
C GLU A 24 -9.41 21.25 -2.61
N HIS A 25 -10.73 21.40 -2.58
CA HIS A 25 -11.65 20.41 -2.02
C HIS A 25 -11.55 19.02 -2.70
N MET A 26 -11.37 18.97 -4.02
CA MET A 26 -11.34 17.70 -4.76
C MET A 26 -10.11 16.86 -4.42
N ARG A 27 -8.94 17.49 -4.31
CA ARG A 27 -7.70 16.81 -3.91
C ARG A 27 -7.78 16.32 -2.47
N VAL A 28 -8.40 17.11 -1.59
CA VAL A 28 -8.66 16.69 -0.20
C VAL A 28 -9.59 15.48 -0.15
N LEU A 29 -10.67 15.47 -0.93
CA LEU A 29 -11.60 14.33 -0.99
C LEU A 29 -10.90 13.07 -1.52
N GLY A 30 -10.14 13.19 -2.60
CA GLY A 30 -9.38 12.08 -3.19
C GLY A 30 -8.41 11.46 -2.20
N TYR A 31 -7.42 12.22 -1.73
CA TYR A 31 -6.44 11.72 -0.75
C TYR A 31 -7.09 11.33 0.59
N GLY A 32 -8.04 12.12 1.09
CA GLY A 32 -8.74 11.84 2.34
C GLY A 32 -9.47 10.50 2.32
N SER A 33 -10.11 10.15 1.20
CA SER A 33 -10.79 8.86 1.04
C SER A 33 -9.81 7.69 1.06
N LEU A 34 -8.65 7.81 0.39
CA LEU A 34 -7.59 6.78 0.39
C LEU A 34 -7.02 6.56 1.79
N PHE A 35 -6.66 7.64 2.48
CA PHE A 35 -6.14 7.56 3.86
C PHE A 35 -7.18 7.04 4.84
N GLY A 36 -8.46 7.39 4.66
CA GLY A 36 -9.57 6.84 5.44
C GLY A 36 -9.71 5.33 5.25
N GLY A 37 -9.69 4.86 3.99
CA GLY A 37 -9.71 3.43 3.66
C GLY A 37 -8.54 2.67 4.29
N ILE A 38 -7.32 3.22 4.21
CA ILE A 38 -6.14 2.62 4.84
C ILE A 38 -6.27 2.60 6.36
N ALA A 39 -6.76 3.67 6.98
CA ALA A 39 -6.97 3.70 8.43
C ALA A 39 -7.94 2.58 8.89
N LEU A 40 -8.98 2.28 8.10
CA LEU A 40 -9.87 1.15 8.36
C LEU A 40 -9.13 -0.19 8.22
N ILE A 41 -8.38 -0.42 7.14
CA ILE A 41 -7.60 -1.64 6.93
C ILE A 41 -6.61 -1.87 8.09
N LEU A 42 -5.92 -0.80 8.51
CA LEU A 42 -4.97 -0.83 9.61
C LEU A 42 -5.65 -1.10 10.97
N ARG A 43 -6.83 -0.52 11.21
CA ARG A 43 -7.64 -0.77 12.40
C ARG A 43 -8.02 -2.25 12.53
N HIS A 44 -8.35 -2.90 11.42
CA HIS A 44 -8.68 -4.33 11.39
C HIS A 44 -7.46 -5.26 11.41
N ARG A 45 -6.23 -4.72 11.50
CA ARG A 45 -4.97 -5.46 11.61
C ARG A 45 -4.76 -6.51 10.51
N ILE A 46 -5.26 -6.23 9.31
CA ILE A 46 -5.10 -7.10 8.13
C ILE A 46 -3.63 -7.19 7.71
N ILE A 47 -2.84 -6.15 8.00
CA ILE A 47 -1.46 -6.00 7.53
C ILE A 47 -0.47 -6.15 8.68
N PRO A 48 0.69 -6.83 8.47
CA PRO A 48 1.75 -6.90 9.46
C PRO A 48 2.18 -5.50 9.98
N PRO A 49 2.33 -5.28 11.30
CA PRO A 49 2.56 -3.95 11.86
C PRO A 49 3.82 -3.23 11.36
N HIS A 50 4.84 -3.97 10.91
CA HIS A 50 6.08 -3.38 10.37
C HIS A 50 5.92 -2.88 8.92
N LEU A 51 4.93 -3.39 8.18
CA LEU A 51 4.59 -2.97 6.83
C LEU A 51 3.47 -1.93 6.79
N ALA A 52 2.75 -1.75 7.90
CA ALA A 52 1.69 -0.77 8.07
C ALA A 52 2.00 0.66 7.54
N PRO A 53 3.22 1.22 7.67
CA PRO A 53 3.49 2.57 7.17
C PRO A 53 3.76 2.63 5.65
N LEU A 54 3.90 1.52 4.91
CA LEU A 54 4.39 1.53 3.53
C LEU A 54 3.51 2.35 2.58
N VAL A 55 2.22 2.01 2.47
CA VAL A 55 1.27 2.74 1.62
C VAL A 55 0.95 4.14 2.18
N PRO A 56 0.70 4.33 3.50
CA PRO A 56 0.66 5.65 4.10
C PRO A 56 1.79 6.60 3.71
N LEU A 57 3.03 6.10 3.70
CA LEU A 57 4.20 6.89 3.34
C LEU A 57 4.21 7.20 1.85
N ALA A 58 3.86 6.23 1.02
CA ALA A 58 3.75 6.41 -0.43
C ALA A 58 2.71 7.51 -0.78
N LEU A 59 1.52 7.45 -0.19
CA LEU A 59 0.48 8.46 -0.38
C LEU A 59 0.85 9.83 0.20
N MET A 60 1.62 9.85 1.30
CA MET A 60 2.11 11.11 1.86
C MET A 60 2.98 11.85 0.85
N LEU A 61 3.78 11.13 0.05
CA LEU A 61 4.53 11.77 -1.03
C LEU A 61 3.59 12.42 -2.05
N GLY A 62 2.46 11.80 -2.42
CA GLY A 62 1.44 12.44 -3.25
C GLY A 62 0.89 13.75 -2.67
N VAL A 63 0.52 13.73 -1.38
CA VAL A 63 0.04 14.94 -0.68
C VAL A 63 1.11 16.03 -0.64
N LEU A 64 2.36 15.69 -0.34
CA LEU A 64 3.48 16.64 -0.34
C LEU A 64 3.76 17.17 -1.75
N GLY A 65 3.67 16.30 -2.74
CA GLY A 65 3.85 16.64 -4.15
C GLY A 65 2.90 17.73 -4.59
N TRP A 66 1.64 17.58 -4.23
CA TRP A 66 0.64 18.59 -4.51
C TRP A 66 0.88 19.86 -3.67
N PHE A 67 1.09 19.72 -2.36
CA PHE A 67 1.17 20.87 -1.46
C PHE A 67 2.38 21.78 -1.72
N PHE A 68 3.47 21.23 -2.23
CA PHE A 68 4.72 21.92 -2.58
C PHE A 68 4.95 22.09 -4.08
N ASP A 69 3.94 21.80 -4.91
CA ASP A 69 4.02 21.94 -6.37
C ASP A 69 5.20 21.14 -6.99
N LEU A 70 5.43 19.92 -6.49
CA LEU A 70 6.49 19.05 -7.02
C LEU A 70 6.12 18.47 -8.38
N TYR A 71 4.83 18.28 -8.66
CA TYR A 71 4.32 17.89 -9.98
C TYR A 71 4.73 18.90 -11.07
N GLY A 72 4.62 20.20 -10.79
CA GLY A 72 5.05 21.26 -11.72
C GLY A 72 6.56 21.44 -11.81
N ARG A 73 7.32 21.06 -10.78
CA ARG A 73 8.77 21.29 -10.69
C ARG A 73 9.63 20.15 -11.21
N PHE A 74 9.13 18.91 -11.14
CA PHE A 74 9.89 17.72 -11.46
C PHE A 74 9.08 16.86 -12.42
N GLY A 75 9.40 16.88 -13.71
CA GLY A 75 8.60 16.23 -14.76
C GLY A 75 8.47 14.70 -14.66
N LEU A 76 9.25 14.03 -13.80
CA LEU A 76 9.13 12.59 -13.53
C LEU A 76 8.42 12.28 -12.20
N TYR A 77 8.02 13.31 -11.45
CA TYR A 77 7.45 13.13 -10.12
C TYR A 77 6.13 12.36 -10.15
N ASP A 78 5.32 12.64 -11.16
CA ASP A 78 4.03 12.01 -11.35
C ASP A 78 4.19 10.51 -11.64
N ILE A 79 4.94 10.20 -12.70
CA ILE A 79 5.33 8.82 -13.07
C ILE A 79 5.96 8.07 -11.89
N PHE A 80 6.79 8.74 -11.09
CA PHE A 80 7.38 8.15 -9.89
C PHE A 80 6.31 7.73 -8.87
N LEU A 81 5.31 8.57 -8.61
CA LEU A 81 4.22 8.24 -7.70
C LEU A 81 3.29 7.16 -8.27
N HIS A 82 2.94 7.25 -9.56
CA HIS A 82 2.16 6.22 -10.25
C HIS A 82 2.89 4.89 -10.33
N THR A 83 4.23 4.86 -10.21
CA THR A 83 5.00 3.63 -10.04
C THR A 83 5.01 3.16 -8.58
N MET A 84 5.34 4.06 -7.65
CA MET A 84 5.62 3.71 -6.26
C MET A 84 4.37 3.27 -5.49
N ILE A 85 3.24 3.98 -5.64
CA ILE A 85 2.02 3.72 -4.88
C ILE A 85 1.42 2.34 -5.24
N PRO A 86 1.20 1.99 -6.53
CA PRO A 86 0.72 0.66 -6.91
C PRO A 86 1.71 -0.45 -6.53
N GLY A 87 3.02 -0.20 -6.59
CA GLY A 87 4.04 -1.14 -6.14
C GLY A 87 3.99 -1.42 -4.63
N ALA A 88 3.83 -0.37 -3.82
CA ALA A 88 3.60 -0.52 -2.38
C ALA A 88 2.33 -1.33 -2.08
N CYS A 89 1.24 -1.05 -2.80
CA CYS A 89 -0.01 -1.79 -2.70
C CYS A 89 0.16 -3.27 -3.07
N ALA A 90 0.85 -3.57 -4.18
CA ALA A 90 1.13 -4.95 -4.60
C ALA A 90 1.95 -5.71 -3.55
N PHE A 91 3.00 -5.08 -3.00
CA PHE A 91 3.81 -5.67 -1.94
C PHE A 91 2.98 -6.00 -0.68
N LEU A 92 2.11 -5.08 -0.26
CA LEU A 92 1.21 -5.29 0.88
C LEU A 92 0.16 -6.36 0.58
N ALA A 93 -0.41 -6.37 -0.62
CA ALA A 93 -1.40 -7.38 -1.04
C ALA A 93 -0.79 -8.78 -0.97
N GLY A 94 0.42 -8.97 -1.49
CA GLY A 94 1.13 -10.23 -1.35
C GLY A 94 1.33 -10.62 0.12
N SER A 95 1.73 -9.66 0.96
CA SER A 95 1.99 -9.90 2.39
C SER A 95 0.74 -10.25 3.19
N ALA A 96 -0.41 -9.67 2.84
CA ALA A 96 -1.68 -9.90 3.49
C ALA A 96 -2.38 -11.18 3.00
N LEU A 97 -2.36 -11.44 1.69
CA LEU A 97 -3.07 -12.58 1.08
C LEU A 97 -2.31 -13.90 1.20
N PHE A 98 -0.97 -13.85 1.25
CA PHE A 98 -0.14 -15.05 1.31
C PHE A 98 0.94 -14.94 2.40
N PRO A 99 0.55 -14.91 3.70
CA PRO A 99 1.47 -14.75 4.83
C PRO A 99 2.47 -15.90 4.99
N ASP A 100 2.05 -17.15 4.75
CA ASP A 100 2.85 -18.35 5.03
C ASP A 100 3.56 -18.97 3.81
N ARG A 101 4.53 -19.86 4.07
CA ARG A 101 5.28 -20.62 3.05
C ARG A 101 4.46 -21.71 2.36
N MET A 102 3.33 -22.12 2.93
CA MET A 102 2.39 -23.01 2.26
C MET A 102 1.46 -22.18 1.37
N ARG A 103 2.03 -21.62 0.32
CA ARG A 103 1.21 -21.04 -0.74
C ARG A 103 0.47 -22.21 -1.40
N PRO A 104 -0.86 -22.18 -1.55
CA PRO A 104 -1.59 -23.21 -2.30
C PRO A 104 -1.24 -23.20 -3.80
N MET A 105 -0.36 -22.29 -4.23
CA MET A 105 0.03 -22.05 -5.61
C MET A 105 1.52 -21.68 -5.72
N PRO A 106 2.14 -21.81 -6.92
CA PRO A 106 3.51 -21.39 -7.17
C PRO A 106 3.75 -19.91 -6.81
N ALA A 107 5.00 -19.59 -6.44
CA ALA A 107 5.36 -18.23 -6.02
C ALA A 107 5.02 -17.16 -7.07
N TRP A 108 5.29 -17.45 -8.35
CA TRP A 108 5.00 -16.56 -9.47
C TRP A 108 3.50 -16.27 -9.61
N ALA A 109 2.64 -17.26 -9.37
CA ALA A 109 1.18 -17.10 -9.47
C ALA A 109 0.67 -16.19 -8.34
N ALA A 110 1.18 -16.37 -7.13
CA ALA A 110 0.87 -15.48 -6.00
C ALA A 110 1.37 -14.04 -6.24
N ALA A 111 2.53 -13.85 -6.89
CA ALA A 111 2.97 -12.52 -7.29
C ALA A 111 2.12 -11.93 -8.41
N ALA A 112 1.67 -12.72 -9.38
CA ALA A 112 0.76 -12.25 -10.41
C ALA A 112 -0.54 -11.72 -9.79
N VAL A 113 -1.10 -12.41 -8.80
CA VAL A 113 -2.27 -11.93 -8.04
C VAL A 113 -1.95 -10.63 -7.30
N ALA A 114 -0.81 -10.56 -6.61
CA ALA A 114 -0.40 -9.35 -5.91
C ALA A 114 -0.20 -8.14 -6.85
N ALA A 115 0.44 -8.36 -8.01
CA ALA A 115 0.61 -7.35 -9.04
C ALA A 115 -0.73 -6.92 -9.65
N ALA A 116 -1.65 -7.86 -9.87
CA ALA A 116 -2.99 -7.55 -10.36
C ALA A 116 -3.78 -6.66 -9.39
N VAL A 117 -3.63 -6.85 -8.07
CA VAL A 117 -4.23 -5.96 -7.07
C VAL A 117 -3.66 -4.54 -7.18
N GLY A 118 -2.33 -4.40 -7.28
CA GLY A 118 -1.69 -3.09 -7.46
C GLY A 118 -2.18 -2.39 -8.73
N LEU A 119 -2.22 -3.10 -9.86
CA LEU A 119 -2.65 -2.56 -11.15
C LEU A 119 -4.14 -2.20 -11.13
N ALA A 120 -4.98 -3.02 -10.51
CA ALA A 120 -6.40 -2.70 -10.36
C ALA A 120 -6.60 -1.42 -9.55
N LEU A 121 -5.82 -1.19 -8.49
CA LEU A 121 -5.86 0.05 -7.72
C LEU A 121 -5.37 1.25 -8.51
N ALA A 122 -4.33 1.08 -9.34
CA ALA A 122 -3.90 2.12 -10.28
C ALA A 122 -5.03 2.48 -11.25
N GLY A 123 -5.66 1.49 -11.87
CA GLY A 123 -6.79 1.73 -12.78
C GLY A 123 -8.00 2.37 -12.10
N LEU A 124 -8.29 2.01 -10.85
CA LEU A 124 -9.35 2.67 -10.08
C LEU A 124 -9.04 4.14 -9.79
N TRP A 125 -7.78 4.49 -9.58
CA TRP A 125 -7.35 5.87 -9.41
C TRP A 125 -7.60 6.68 -10.69
N GLU A 126 -7.13 6.19 -11.84
CA GLU A 126 -7.34 6.83 -13.14
C GLU A 126 -8.83 7.01 -13.47
N ILE A 127 -9.65 5.99 -13.19
CA ILE A 127 -11.11 6.10 -13.36
C ILE A 127 -11.69 7.18 -12.45
N ALA A 128 -11.19 7.31 -11.22
CA ALA A 128 -11.65 8.32 -10.29
C ALA A 128 -11.25 9.74 -10.73
N GLU A 129 -10.04 9.92 -11.27
CA GLU A 129 -9.60 11.19 -11.84
C GLU A 129 -10.38 11.57 -13.08
N TRP A 130 -10.53 10.64 -14.02
CA TRP A 130 -11.38 10.82 -15.20
C TRP A 130 -12.82 11.16 -14.81
N LEU A 131 -13.41 10.46 -13.84
CA LEU A 131 -14.77 10.73 -13.38
C LEU A 131 -14.87 12.12 -12.72
N ALA A 132 -13.89 12.50 -11.90
CA ALA A 132 -13.83 13.83 -11.33
C ALA A 132 -13.68 14.91 -12.41
N ASP A 133 -12.96 14.62 -13.49
CA ASP A 133 -12.83 15.54 -14.61
C ASP A 133 -14.15 15.68 -15.40
N VAL A 134 -14.81 14.56 -15.69
CA VAL A 134 -16.12 14.56 -16.39
C VAL A 134 -17.20 15.27 -15.59
N VAL A 135 -17.25 15.06 -14.27
CA VAL A 135 -18.34 15.60 -13.42
C VAL A 135 -18.04 17.00 -12.92
N LEU A 136 -16.76 17.34 -12.70
CA LEU A 136 -16.35 18.53 -11.96
C LEU A 136 -15.31 19.40 -12.70
N SER A 137 -14.84 18.97 -13.88
CA SER A 137 -13.78 19.63 -14.65
C SER A 137 -12.53 19.89 -13.81
N ALA A 138 -12.17 18.92 -12.97
CA ALA A 138 -11.23 19.10 -11.87
C ALA A 138 -9.76 18.86 -12.26
N TYR A 139 -9.47 18.09 -13.31
CA TYR A 139 -8.11 17.58 -13.57
C TYR A 139 -7.61 17.81 -15.00
N ALA A 140 -8.47 18.15 -15.96
CA ALA A 140 -8.13 18.26 -17.38
C ALA A 140 -7.37 17.03 -17.88
N THR A 141 -7.93 15.84 -17.63
CA THR A 141 -7.27 14.56 -17.90
C THR A 141 -7.07 14.32 -19.40
N GLU A 142 -5.83 14.06 -19.81
CA GLU A 142 -5.49 13.71 -21.19
C GLU A 142 -5.34 12.19 -21.35
N PHE A 143 -5.77 11.63 -22.48
CA PHE A 143 -5.67 10.19 -22.73
C PHE A 143 -4.24 9.65 -22.61
N THR A 144 -3.27 10.40 -23.12
CA THR A 144 -1.86 10.00 -23.08
C THR A 144 -1.30 9.99 -21.66
N ASP A 145 -1.76 10.91 -20.81
CA ASP A 145 -1.41 11.00 -19.40
C ASP A 145 -1.88 9.75 -18.65
N THR A 146 -3.19 9.49 -18.71
CA THR A 146 -3.82 8.28 -18.14
C THR A 146 -3.16 6.99 -18.60
N MET A 147 -2.83 6.86 -19.90
CA MET A 147 -2.17 5.65 -20.40
C MET A 147 -0.72 5.52 -19.89
N THR A 148 -0.02 6.64 -19.72
CA THR A 148 1.34 6.66 -19.15
C THR A 148 1.31 6.28 -17.68
N ASP A 149 0.32 6.77 -16.94
CA ASP A 149 0.13 6.49 -15.53
C ASP A 149 -0.31 5.04 -15.27
N LEU A 150 -1.18 4.48 -16.11
CA LEU A 150 -1.48 3.06 -16.09
C LEU A 150 -0.25 2.19 -16.36
N ALA A 151 0.60 2.59 -17.32
CA ALA A 151 1.83 1.86 -17.62
C ALA A 151 2.82 1.92 -16.44
N ALA A 152 2.99 3.11 -15.83
CA ALA A 152 3.78 3.29 -14.61
C ALA A 152 3.22 2.44 -13.46
N GLY A 153 1.90 2.41 -13.28
CA GLY A 153 1.21 1.59 -12.30
C GLY A 153 1.39 0.09 -12.52
N ALA A 154 1.36 -0.38 -13.77
CA ALA A 154 1.63 -1.76 -14.11
C ALA A 154 3.08 -2.16 -13.77
N ILE A 155 4.06 -1.32 -14.15
CA ILE A 155 5.48 -1.53 -13.84
C ILE A 155 5.68 -1.55 -12.32
N GLY A 156 5.16 -0.56 -11.62
CA GLY A 156 5.23 -0.45 -10.17
C GLY A 156 4.67 -1.67 -9.46
N SER A 157 3.48 -2.11 -9.87
CA SER A 157 2.80 -3.29 -9.30
C SER A 157 3.60 -4.57 -9.52
N ALA A 158 4.17 -4.76 -10.71
CA ALA A 158 5.04 -5.89 -11.00
C ALA A 158 6.30 -5.86 -10.11
N LEU A 159 6.97 -4.72 -10.00
CA LEU A 159 8.15 -4.55 -9.15
C LEU A 159 7.82 -4.83 -7.68
N GLY A 160 6.71 -4.30 -7.16
CA GLY A 160 6.25 -4.54 -5.80
C GLY A 160 6.01 -6.02 -5.50
N ALA A 161 5.39 -6.74 -6.43
CA ALA A 161 5.15 -8.18 -6.30
C ALA A 161 6.45 -9.00 -6.38
N VAL A 162 7.40 -8.61 -7.23
CA VAL A 162 8.73 -9.24 -7.31
C VAL A 162 9.52 -9.02 -6.01
N LEU A 163 9.57 -7.78 -5.52
CA LEU A 163 10.24 -7.44 -4.25
C LEU A 163 9.63 -8.22 -3.09
N TRP A 164 8.32 -8.42 -3.10
CA TRP A 164 7.63 -9.22 -2.10
C TRP A 164 8.04 -10.70 -2.11
N ILE A 165 8.21 -11.32 -3.28
CA ILE A 165 8.77 -12.69 -3.37
C ILE A 165 10.22 -12.70 -2.87
N ALA A 166 11.01 -11.70 -3.29
CA ALA A 166 12.44 -11.64 -2.99
C ALA A 166 12.73 -11.39 -1.50
N THR A 167 11.77 -10.86 -0.74
CA THR A 167 11.96 -10.55 0.68
C THR A 167 12.02 -11.83 1.52
N PRO A 168 13.15 -12.12 2.19
CA PRO A 168 13.26 -13.29 3.06
C PRO A 168 12.29 -13.18 4.23
N ARG A 169 11.44 -14.19 4.41
CA ARG A 169 10.57 -14.28 5.59
C ARG A 169 11.26 -15.05 6.69
N ALA A 170 11.36 -14.42 7.87
CA ALA A 170 11.87 -15.05 9.07
C ALA A 170 11.15 -16.38 9.28
N THR A 171 11.89 -17.48 9.23
CA THR A 171 11.40 -18.75 9.75
C THR A 171 11.18 -18.55 11.24
N SER A 172 9.97 -18.75 11.74
CA SER A 172 9.74 -19.03 13.15
C SER A 172 10.41 -20.37 13.50
N SER A 173 11.73 -20.36 13.65
CA SER A 173 12.51 -21.48 14.17
C SER A 173 12.26 -21.72 15.67
N GLU A 174 11.48 -20.86 16.33
CA GLU A 174 11.18 -20.97 17.77
C GLU A 174 10.12 -22.02 18.16
N HIS A 175 9.48 -22.72 17.20
CA HIS A 175 8.54 -23.80 17.52
C HIS A 175 9.12 -25.22 17.41
N ARG A 176 10.45 -25.37 17.33
CA ARG A 176 11.12 -26.68 17.26
C ARG A 176 11.96 -27.04 18.50
N ASN A 177 11.78 -26.35 19.62
CA ASN A 177 12.40 -26.70 20.90
C ASN A 177 11.36 -26.75 22.02
N VAL A 178 10.24 -27.45 21.82
CA VAL A 178 9.55 -28.05 22.97
C VAL A 178 10.34 -29.32 23.26
N PRO A 179 11.13 -29.40 24.34
CA PRO A 179 11.68 -30.68 24.74
C PRO A 179 10.46 -31.58 24.98
N ILE A 180 10.40 -32.70 24.28
CA ILE A 180 9.49 -33.78 24.66
C ILE A 180 9.91 -34.10 26.10
N ARG A 181 9.11 -33.63 27.06
CA ARG A 181 9.27 -34.01 28.45
C ARG A 181 8.88 -35.48 28.46
N GLU A 182 9.89 -36.33 28.37
CA GLU A 182 9.76 -37.76 28.62
C GLU A 182 9.09 -37.87 29.98
N THR A 183 7.81 -38.23 29.98
CA THR A 183 7.08 -38.50 31.22
C THR A 183 7.68 -39.78 31.77
N ASP A 184 8.54 -39.64 32.78
CA ASP A 184 9.08 -40.75 33.55
C ASP A 184 7.90 -41.58 34.13
N PRO A 185 7.72 -42.85 33.74
CA PRO A 185 6.63 -43.68 34.22
C PRO A 185 6.71 -44.03 35.71
N ARG A 186 7.76 -43.61 36.44
CA ARG A 186 7.98 -43.99 37.84
C ARG A 186 7.33 -43.08 38.89
N GLN A 187 6.57 -42.06 38.50
CA GLN A 187 5.96 -41.11 39.45
C GLN A 187 4.49 -41.37 39.81
N SER A 188 3.91 -42.53 39.47
CA SER A 188 2.49 -42.85 39.77
C SER A 188 2.23 -43.73 41.00
N SER A 189 3.19 -43.90 41.91
CA SER A 189 2.98 -44.65 43.16
C SER A 189 3.50 -43.88 44.38
N ALA A 190 2.64 -43.05 44.95
CA ALA A 190 2.63 -42.67 46.37
C ALA A 190 1.22 -42.18 46.74
#